data_AF-A0A522MRK1-F1
#
_entry.id   AF-A0A522MRK1-F1
#
_cell.length_a   1.000
_cell.length_b   1.000
_cell.length_c   1.000
_cell.angle_alpha   90.00
_cell.angle_beta   90.00
_cell.angle_gamma   90.00
#
_symmetry.space_group_name_H-M   'P 1'
#
loop_
_entity.id
_entity.type
_entity.pdbx_description
1 polymer ?
#
loop_
_entity_poly.entity_id
_entity_poly.type
_entity_poly.pdbx_seq_one_letter_code
_entity_poly.pdbx_strand_id
1 'polypeptide(L)'
;MNIGKYICVSLWFVAFHVFADDVDFVRFDASANAIVINGAPVGVKRCSLAKRLTHVAPRLNWDKNVIILTDVDFVNVSDVRTCSGGSVEPSHIPRKVGFVVDVNPKRKIYLALDLVSVSPMAFTATVAKLGQTRSILSAPGVFSEKMGDEKVKEEAFGYLESTPGRISPNGRYVSADGSMDCRVGAYPGVWDLDLGKNITREDGCEALFNVVAKQQ
;
A
#
# COMPACT_ATOMS: atom_id res chain seq x y z
N MET A 1 55.14 -3.41 35.32
CA MET A 1 54.59 -4.64 34.71
C MET A 1 53.10 -4.65 35.02
N ASN A 2 52.29 -4.20 34.05
CA ASN A 2 51.36 -5.00 33.23
C ASN A 2 50.24 -5.69 34.02
N ILE A 3 48.97 -5.73 33.63
CA ILE A 3 48.06 -5.11 32.62
C ILE A 3 46.68 -5.55 33.16
N GLY A 4 45.61 -4.76 33.01
CA GLY A 4 44.27 -5.30 33.30
C GLY A 4 43.10 -4.32 33.33
N LYS A 5 43.01 -3.38 32.40
CA LYS A 5 41.79 -2.58 32.17
C LYS A 5 40.72 -3.47 31.54
N TYR A 6 39.66 -3.79 32.27
CA TYR A 6 38.43 -4.32 31.67
C TYR A 6 37.64 -3.15 31.07
N ILE A 7 37.69 -3.05 29.75
CA ILE A 7 36.81 -2.17 28.97
C ILE A 7 35.47 -2.88 28.87
N CYS A 8 34.45 -2.34 29.52
CA CYS A 8 33.07 -2.74 29.32
C CYS A 8 32.61 -2.13 27.99
N VAL A 9 32.72 -2.89 26.89
CA VAL A 9 32.12 -2.52 25.61
C VAL A 9 30.63 -2.83 25.73
N SER A 10 29.85 -1.83 26.11
CA SER A 10 28.40 -1.84 25.98
C SER A 10 28.05 -2.04 24.51
N LEU A 11 27.60 -3.25 24.15
CA LEU A 11 26.96 -3.53 22.86
C LEU A 11 25.72 -2.65 22.76
N TRP A 12 25.80 -1.61 21.94
CA TRP A 12 24.62 -0.94 21.43
C TRP A 12 23.92 -1.92 20.48
N PHE A 13 22.75 -2.40 20.89
CA PHE A 13 21.82 -3.03 19.96
C PHE A 13 21.43 -1.98 18.92
N VAL A 14 22.03 -2.07 17.72
CA VAL A 14 21.50 -1.40 16.54
C VAL A 14 20.14 -2.02 16.29
N ALA A 15 19.08 -1.27 16.60
CA ALA A 15 17.73 -1.61 16.17
C ALA A 15 17.71 -1.57 14.64
N PHE A 16 17.90 -2.72 14.01
CA PHE A 16 17.70 -2.88 12.58
C PHE A 16 16.27 -2.44 12.28
N HIS A 17 16.13 -1.33 11.55
CA HIS A 17 14.90 -1.01 10.87
C HIS A 17 14.68 -2.12 9.85
N VAL A 18 13.78 -3.06 10.19
CA VAL A 18 13.41 -4.17 9.33
C VAL A 18 12.74 -3.56 8.09
N PHE A 19 13.38 -3.71 6.94
CA PHE A 19 12.85 -3.23 5.67
C PHE A 19 11.64 -4.07 5.26
N ALA A 20 10.76 -3.44 4.49
CA ALA A 20 9.57 -4.06 3.93
C ALA A 20 9.88 -5.04 2.79
N ASP A 21 11.09 -4.99 2.22
CA ASP A 21 11.52 -5.83 1.10
C ASP A 21 11.64 -7.33 1.44
N ASP A 22 11.62 -7.68 2.71
CA ASP A 22 11.98 -9.02 3.18
C ASP A 22 10.83 -10.04 3.17
N VAL A 23 9.61 -9.72 2.70
CA VAL A 23 8.53 -10.73 2.56
C VAL A 23 8.57 -11.38 1.18
N ASP A 24 8.78 -12.69 1.17
CA ASP A 24 8.88 -13.52 -0.04
C ASP A 24 7.51 -13.93 -0.56
N PHE A 25 6.61 -14.34 0.35
CA PHE A 25 5.26 -14.72 -0.01
C PHE A 25 4.26 -14.43 1.11
N VAL A 26 3.00 -14.34 0.70
CA VAL A 26 1.84 -14.34 1.58
C VAL A 26 0.83 -15.37 1.08
N ARG A 27 0.21 -16.12 1.99
CA ARG A 27 -0.91 -17.02 1.69
C ARG A 27 -1.91 -17.06 2.84
N PHE A 28 -3.12 -17.51 2.53
CA PHE A 28 -4.17 -17.73 3.51
C PHE A 28 -4.33 -19.23 3.79
N ASP A 29 -4.35 -19.61 5.06
CA ASP A 29 -4.69 -20.94 5.53
C ASP A 29 -6.14 -20.93 6.02
N ALA A 30 -7.06 -21.36 5.16
CA ALA A 30 -8.48 -21.37 5.43
C ALA A 30 -8.87 -22.30 6.60
N SER A 31 -8.10 -23.37 6.85
CA SER A 31 -8.40 -24.34 7.91
C SER A 31 -8.23 -23.74 9.31
N ALA A 32 -7.28 -22.81 9.45
CA ALA A 32 -7.01 -22.12 10.71
C ALA A 32 -7.41 -20.64 10.71
N ASN A 33 -8.09 -20.18 9.65
CA ASN A 33 -8.39 -18.76 9.45
C ASN A 33 -7.15 -17.87 9.63
N ALA A 34 -6.00 -18.24 9.03
CA ALA A 34 -4.71 -17.64 9.36
C ALA A 34 -3.97 -17.10 8.13
N ILE A 35 -3.26 -15.99 8.32
CA ILE A 35 -2.29 -15.46 7.35
C ILE A 35 -0.93 -16.06 7.64
N VAL A 36 -0.30 -16.53 6.57
CA VAL A 36 1.06 -17.06 6.60
C VAL A 36 1.92 -16.19 5.71
N ILE A 37 2.97 -15.61 6.31
CA ILE A 37 4.02 -14.91 5.59
C ILE A 37 5.33 -15.70 5.74
N ASN A 38 6.21 -15.54 4.77
CA ASN A 38 7.60 -15.94 4.91
C ASN A 38 8.51 -14.79 4.52
N GLY A 39 9.61 -14.64 5.23
CA GLY A 39 10.54 -13.57 4.95
C GLY A 39 11.58 -13.34 6.03
N ALA A 40 12.70 -12.75 5.66
CA ALA A 40 13.71 -12.33 6.64
C ALA A 40 13.18 -11.23 7.58
N PRO A 41 13.78 -11.07 8.77
CA PRO A 41 14.64 -12.03 9.48
C PRO A 41 13.84 -13.15 10.19
N VAL A 42 12.50 -13.09 10.16
CA VAL A 42 11.61 -13.87 11.03
C VAL A 42 11.38 -15.30 10.51
N GLY A 43 11.58 -15.53 9.21
CA GLY A 43 11.21 -16.77 8.54
C GLY A 43 9.69 -16.91 8.38
N VAL A 44 9.18 -18.14 8.44
CA VAL A 44 7.75 -18.41 8.31
C VAL A 44 7.02 -17.96 9.58
N LYS A 45 6.04 -17.10 9.42
CA LYS A 45 5.17 -16.63 10.49
C LYS A 45 3.71 -16.90 10.14
N ARG A 46 2.97 -17.41 11.12
CA ARG A 46 1.54 -17.70 11.03
C ARG A 46 0.79 -16.91 12.10
N CYS A 47 -0.27 -16.22 11.70
CA CYS A 47 -1.15 -15.50 12.62
C CYS A 47 -2.62 -15.69 12.24
N SER A 48 -3.46 -16.05 13.20
CA SER A 48 -4.90 -16.18 12.96
C SER A 48 -5.54 -14.80 12.74
N LEU A 49 -6.55 -14.71 11.89
CA LEU A 49 -7.41 -13.53 11.80
C LEU A 49 -8.43 -13.57 12.92
N ALA A 50 -8.62 -12.45 13.60
CA ALA A 50 -9.59 -12.31 14.69
C ALA A 50 -11.04 -12.45 14.17
N LYS A 51 -11.26 -12.09 12.91
CA LYS A 51 -12.52 -12.22 12.19
C LYS A 51 -12.38 -13.22 11.04
N ARG A 52 -13.43 -14.01 10.80
CA ARG A 52 -13.52 -14.85 9.61
C ARG A 52 -13.97 -14.01 8.42
N LEU A 53 -13.13 -13.98 7.37
CA LEU A 53 -13.41 -13.30 6.11
C LEU A 53 -13.80 -14.32 5.03
N THR A 54 -14.58 -13.88 4.05
CA THR A 54 -14.93 -14.66 2.86
C THR A 54 -14.08 -14.20 1.67
N HIS A 55 -13.85 -15.09 0.70
CA HIS A 55 -13.10 -14.79 -0.53
C HIS A 55 -11.72 -14.16 -0.32
N VAL A 56 -10.99 -14.65 0.70
CA VAL A 56 -9.64 -14.14 1.01
C VAL A 56 -8.65 -14.57 -0.06
N ALA A 57 -8.05 -13.59 -0.73
CA ALA A 57 -7.01 -13.78 -1.74
C ALA A 57 -5.86 -12.80 -1.43
N PRO A 58 -4.95 -13.17 -0.51
CA PRO A 58 -4.03 -12.22 0.05
C PRO A 58 -2.95 -11.82 -0.96
N ARG A 59 -2.66 -10.53 -1.03
CA ARG A 59 -1.56 -9.96 -1.84
C ARG A 59 -0.86 -8.87 -1.06
N LEU A 60 0.41 -8.64 -1.36
CA LEU A 60 1.15 -7.51 -0.82
C LEU A 60 0.80 -6.25 -1.61
N ASN A 61 0.74 -5.11 -0.92
CA ASN A 61 0.78 -3.82 -1.59
C ASN A 61 2.19 -3.56 -2.18
N TRP A 62 2.35 -2.47 -2.94
CA TRP A 62 3.57 -2.25 -3.73
C TRP A 62 4.86 -2.15 -2.91
N ASP A 63 4.80 -1.60 -1.69
CA ASP A 63 5.93 -1.47 -0.78
C ASP A 63 6.02 -2.61 0.25
N LYS A 64 5.18 -3.64 0.11
CA LYS A 64 5.13 -4.83 0.96
C LYS A 64 4.95 -4.56 2.46
N ASN A 65 4.44 -3.39 2.85
CA ASN A 65 4.13 -3.11 4.27
C ASN A 65 2.72 -3.57 4.68
N VAL A 66 1.85 -3.84 3.70
CA VAL A 66 0.45 -4.19 3.92
C VAL A 66 0.09 -5.44 3.14
N ILE A 67 -0.68 -6.33 3.78
CA ILE A 67 -1.31 -7.48 3.14
C ILE A 67 -2.77 -7.11 2.91
N ILE A 68 -3.15 -6.96 1.66
CA ILE A 68 -4.54 -6.82 1.24
C ILE A 68 -5.16 -8.22 1.24
N LEU A 69 -6.28 -8.39 1.96
CA LEU A 69 -6.93 -9.67 2.20
C LEU A 69 -8.12 -9.90 1.28
N THR A 70 -8.93 -8.87 1.09
CA THR A 70 -10.12 -8.84 0.24
C THR A 70 -10.13 -7.53 -0.55
N ASP A 71 -11.24 -7.21 -1.22
CA ASP A 71 -11.42 -5.90 -1.87
C ASP A 71 -11.36 -4.74 -0.88
N VAL A 72 -11.64 -4.95 0.42
CA VAL A 72 -11.71 -3.86 1.39
C VAL A 72 -10.94 -4.11 2.68
N ASP A 73 -10.55 -5.34 2.96
CA ASP A 73 -9.88 -5.73 4.20
C ASP A 73 -8.37 -5.84 4.00
N PHE A 74 -7.59 -5.41 4.99
CA PHE A 74 -6.13 -5.49 4.97
C PHE A 74 -5.54 -5.62 6.39
N VAL A 75 -4.29 -6.07 6.49
CA VAL A 75 -3.51 -6.11 7.74
C VAL A 75 -2.10 -5.59 7.50
N ASN A 76 -1.47 -5.01 8.52
CA ASN A 76 -0.06 -4.62 8.39
C ASN A 76 0.84 -5.85 8.49
N VAL A 77 1.91 -5.88 7.71
CA VAL A 77 2.92 -6.96 7.77
C VAL A 77 3.58 -7.02 9.15
N SER A 78 3.79 -5.87 9.80
CA SER A 78 4.34 -5.80 11.15
C SER A 78 3.50 -6.57 12.16
N ASP A 79 2.18 -6.45 12.08
CA ASP A 79 1.25 -7.06 13.04
C ASP A 79 1.28 -8.58 12.92
N VAL A 80 1.40 -9.09 11.69
CA VAL A 80 1.59 -10.53 11.43
C VAL A 80 2.96 -11.00 11.92
N ARG A 81 4.04 -10.24 11.67
CA ARG A 81 5.41 -10.56 12.11
C ARG A 81 5.52 -10.68 13.63
N THR A 82 4.86 -9.79 14.37
CA THR A 82 4.92 -9.74 15.85
C THR A 82 3.89 -10.64 16.54
N CYS A 83 3.01 -11.30 15.77
CA CYS A 83 1.92 -12.12 16.33
C CYS A 83 2.43 -13.37 17.07
N SER A 84 2.25 -13.44 18.39
CA SER A 84 2.75 -14.55 19.22
C SER A 84 1.61 -15.34 19.83
N GLY A 85 0.96 -16.19 19.01
CA GLY A 85 -0.11 -17.09 19.46
C GLY A 85 -1.50 -16.45 19.60
N GLY A 86 -1.64 -15.19 19.19
CA GLY A 86 -2.92 -14.46 19.17
C GLY A 86 -3.51 -14.35 17.77
N SER A 87 -4.40 -13.38 17.62
CA SER A 87 -5.03 -13.02 16.35
C SER A 87 -4.75 -11.58 15.95
N VAL A 88 -4.61 -11.33 14.66
CA VAL A 88 -4.55 -10.01 14.06
C VAL A 88 -5.96 -9.58 13.65
N GLU A 89 -6.35 -8.36 13.98
CA GLU A 89 -7.62 -7.76 13.55
C GLU A 89 -7.44 -7.10 12.18
N PRO A 90 -8.19 -7.54 11.15
CA PRO A 90 -8.21 -6.84 9.87
C PRO A 90 -8.72 -5.40 10.00
N SER A 91 -7.97 -4.47 9.42
CA SER A 91 -8.49 -3.14 9.11
C SER A 91 -9.32 -3.20 7.84
N HIS A 92 -10.21 -2.22 7.64
CA HIS A 92 -11.02 -2.14 6.44
C HIS A 92 -11.14 -0.70 5.94
N ILE A 93 -11.21 -0.53 4.62
CA ILE A 93 -11.68 0.71 4.01
C ILE A 93 -13.22 0.73 4.01
N PRO A 94 -13.87 1.91 3.91
CA PRO A 94 -15.32 1.97 3.75
C PRO A 94 -15.82 1.13 2.56
N ARG A 95 -17.09 0.74 2.60
CA ARG A 95 -17.73 0.11 1.44
C ARG A 95 -18.09 1.17 0.40
N LYS A 96 -18.26 0.75 -0.87
CA LYS A 96 -18.66 1.60 -2.01
C LYS A 96 -17.57 2.58 -2.51
N VAL A 97 -16.31 2.19 -2.40
CA VAL A 97 -15.14 2.92 -2.93
C VAL A 97 -14.23 1.96 -3.71
N GLY A 98 -14.84 0.96 -4.34
CA GLY A 98 -14.11 -0.01 -5.15
C GLY A 98 -13.34 -1.05 -4.35
N PHE A 99 -12.24 -1.51 -4.95
CA PHE A 99 -11.30 -2.44 -4.33
C PHE A 99 -9.98 -1.74 -3.99
N VAL A 100 -9.44 -2.02 -2.82
CA VAL A 100 -8.16 -1.47 -2.35
C VAL A 100 -7.00 -2.02 -3.17
N VAL A 101 -6.13 -1.12 -3.61
CA VAL A 101 -4.89 -1.47 -4.31
C VAL A 101 -3.65 -1.08 -3.51
N ASP A 102 -3.74 -0.04 -2.70
CA ASP A 102 -2.67 0.35 -1.79
C ASP A 102 -3.19 1.05 -0.53
N VAL A 103 -2.41 0.94 0.55
CA VAL A 103 -2.65 1.61 1.81
C VAL A 103 -1.33 2.12 2.35
N ASN A 104 -1.31 3.36 2.83
CA ASN A 104 -0.24 3.89 3.65
C ASN A 104 -0.76 4.08 5.10
N PRO A 105 -0.59 3.07 5.99
CA PRO A 105 -1.12 3.12 7.35
C PRO A 105 -0.52 4.26 8.18
N LYS A 106 0.78 4.57 7.96
CA LYS A 106 1.49 5.65 8.66
C LYS A 106 0.86 7.01 8.39
N ARG A 107 0.34 7.21 7.17
CA ARG A 107 -0.34 8.44 6.75
C ARG A 107 -1.85 8.37 6.84
N LYS A 108 -2.40 7.19 7.17
CA LYS A 108 -3.83 6.90 7.23
C LYS A 108 -4.53 7.22 5.91
N ILE A 109 -3.92 6.89 4.78
CA ILE A 109 -4.45 7.09 3.44
C ILE A 109 -4.55 5.73 2.74
N TYR A 110 -5.58 5.55 1.91
CA TYR A 110 -5.72 4.41 1.02
C TYR A 110 -5.99 4.87 -0.41
N LEU A 111 -5.66 3.99 -1.35
CA LEU A 111 -5.97 4.08 -2.77
C LEU A 111 -6.80 2.86 -3.14
N ALA A 112 -7.95 3.12 -3.75
CA ALA A 112 -8.85 2.09 -4.24
C ALA A 112 -9.32 2.42 -5.66
N LEU A 113 -9.76 1.40 -6.40
CA LEU A 113 -10.20 1.53 -7.78
C LEU A 113 -11.65 1.05 -7.93
N ASP A 114 -12.46 1.86 -8.61
CA ASP A 114 -13.85 1.59 -8.95
C ASP A 114 -13.96 1.26 -10.45
N LEU A 115 -14.55 0.10 -10.77
CA LEU A 115 -14.77 -0.35 -12.15
C LEU A 115 -15.82 0.52 -12.84
N VAL A 116 -15.45 1.12 -13.97
CA VAL A 116 -16.31 1.99 -14.78
C VAL A 116 -16.83 1.27 -16.02
N SER A 117 -15.97 0.47 -16.67
CA SER A 117 -16.31 -0.29 -17.87
C SER A 117 -15.58 -1.63 -17.89
N VAL A 118 -16.20 -2.65 -18.49
CA VAL A 118 -15.62 -3.99 -18.69
C VAL A 118 -15.10 -4.21 -20.12
N SER A 119 -15.39 -3.30 -21.05
CA SER A 119 -14.96 -3.39 -22.45
C SER A 119 -14.82 -1.99 -23.07
N PRO A 120 -13.60 -1.42 -23.15
CA PRO A 120 -12.38 -1.90 -22.48
C PRO A 120 -12.51 -1.84 -20.96
N MET A 121 -11.71 -2.64 -20.24
CA MET A 121 -11.67 -2.60 -18.79
C MET A 121 -11.08 -1.26 -18.33
N ALA A 122 -11.86 -0.48 -17.57
CA ALA A 122 -11.50 0.88 -17.18
C ALA A 122 -11.98 1.21 -15.77
N PHE A 123 -11.21 2.04 -15.07
CA PHE A 123 -11.39 2.33 -13.66
C PHE A 123 -11.28 3.82 -13.36
N THR A 124 -11.83 4.23 -12.23
CA THR A 124 -11.49 5.49 -11.56
C THR A 124 -10.84 5.20 -10.21
N ALA A 125 -10.07 6.15 -9.71
CA ALA A 125 -9.41 6.03 -8.43
C ALA A 125 -10.15 6.79 -7.33
N THR A 126 -10.06 6.27 -6.11
CA THR A 126 -10.37 7.00 -4.88
C THR A 126 -9.12 7.02 -4.02
N VAL A 127 -8.60 8.21 -3.73
CA VAL A 127 -7.51 8.40 -2.76
C VAL A 127 -8.09 9.09 -1.55
N ALA A 128 -8.23 8.41 -0.41
CA ALA A 128 -8.94 8.96 0.73
C ALA A 128 -8.29 8.60 2.06
N LYS A 129 -8.68 9.30 3.13
CA LYS A 129 -8.25 8.95 4.48
C LYS A 129 -8.96 7.68 4.93
N LEU A 130 -8.28 6.84 5.71
CA LEU A 130 -8.88 5.65 6.30
C LEU A 130 -10.16 6.02 7.07
N GLY A 131 -11.24 5.29 6.79
CA GLY A 131 -12.57 5.54 7.34
C GLY A 131 -13.41 6.59 6.59
N GLN A 132 -12.89 7.21 5.54
CA GLN A 132 -13.62 8.18 4.71
C GLN A 132 -13.82 7.64 3.29
N THR A 133 -14.94 7.98 2.66
CA THR A 133 -15.21 7.61 1.26
C THR A 133 -14.81 8.69 0.26
N ARG A 134 -14.73 9.94 0.72
CA ARG A 134 -14.47 11.08 -0.15
C ARG A 134 -12.99 11.19 -0.46
N SER A 135 -12.67 11.25 -1.76
CA SER A 135 -11.31 11.48 -2.22
C SER A 135 -10.76 12.81 -1.70
N ILE A 136 -9.50 12.79 -1.23
CA ILE A 136 -8.72 13.98 -0.88
C ILE A 136 -8.07 14.63 -2.11
N LEU A 137 -8.10 13.94 -3.25
CA LEU A 137 -7.60 14.42 -4.54
C LEU A 137 -8.78 14.70 -5.46
N SER A 138 -8.74 15.83 -6.17
CA SER A 138 -9.66 16.17 -7.25
C SER A 138 -8.85 16.31 -8.52
N ALA A 139 -8.78 15.23 -9.32
CA ALA A 139 -7.93 15.13 -10.49
C ALA A 139 -8.60 14.26 -11.57
N PRO A 140 -8.22 14.42 -12.84
CA PRO A 140 -8.59 13.47 -13.89
C PRO A 140 -8.30 12.02 -13.49
N GLY A 141 -9.28 11.15 -13.71
CA GLY A 141 -9.22 9.74 -13.32
C GLY A 141 -9.54 9.47 -11.86
N VAL A 142 -9.79 10.49 -11.05
CA VAL A 142 -10.22 10.34 -9.66
C VAL A 142 -11.72 10.55 -9.57
N PHE A 143 -12.41 9.58 -8.95
CA PHE A 143 -13.84 9.63 -8.77
C PHE A 143 -14.27 10.85 -7.92
N SER A 144 -15.37 11.48 -8.34
CA SER A 144 -16.00 12.58 -7.62
C SER A 144 -17.52 12.47 -7.77
N GLU A 145 -18.24 12.59 -6.66
CA GLU A 145 -19.72 12.58 -6.65
C GLU A 145 -20.34 13.71 -7.49
N LYS A 146 -19.57 14.74 -7.81
CA LYS A 146 -20.00 15.87 -8.65
C LYS A 146 -19.77 15.63 -10.15
N MET A 147 -19.09 14.55 -10.51
CA MET A 147 -18.77 14.20 -11.88
C MET A 147 -19.96 13.46 -12.50
N GLY A 148 -20.39 13.90 -13.69
CA GLY A 148 -21.41 13.18 -14.45
C GLY A 148 -20.86 11.90 -15.07
N ASP A 149 -21.72 10.91 -15.32
CA ASP A 149 -21.36 9.58 -15.80
C ASP A 149 -20.50 9.58 -17.08
N GLU A 150 -20.79 10.49 -18.02
CA GLU A 150 -20.02 10.62 -19.26
C GLU A 150 -18.57 11.03 -18.98
N LYS A 151 -18.39 11.99 -18.06
CA LYS A 151 -17.07 12.46 -17.63
C LYS A 151 -16.33 11.40 -16.83
N VAL A 152 -17.03 10.61 -16.00
CA VAL A 152 -16.43 9.45 -15.30
C VAL A 152 -15.86 8.45 -16.31
N LYS A 153 -16.57 8.20 -17.42
CA LYS A 153 -16.10 7.30 -18.49
C LYS A 153 -14.95 7.89 -19.29
N GLU A 154 -15.02 9.17 -19.64
CA GLU A 154 -13.96 9.89 -20.35
C GLU A 154 -12.65 9.90 -19.57
N GLU A 155 -12.74 10.09 -18.25
CA GLU A 155 -11.59 10.12 -17.36
C GLU A 155 -11.20 8.73 -16.82
N ALA A 156 -11.87 7.64 -17.20
CA ALA A 156 -11.46 6.33 -16.74
C ALA A 156 -10.10 5.91 -17.35
N PHE A 157 -9.32 5.11 -16.61
CA PHE A 157 -8.01 4.63 -17.04
C PHE A 157 -7.89 3.10 -16.94
N GLY A 158 -6.93 2.52 -17.67
CA GLY A 158 -6.63 1.09 -17.61
C GLY A 158 -5.76 0.74 -16.39
N TYR A 159 -5.94 -0.44 -15.83
CA TYR A 159 -5.20 -0.92 -14.66
C TYR A 159 -4.64 -2.31 -14.92
N LEU A 160 -3.42 -2.57 -14.43
CA LEU A 160 -2.76 -3.86 -14.50
C LEU A 160 -2.34 -4.30 -13.09
N GLU A 161 -2.77 -5.48 -12.66
CA GLU A 161 -2.39 -6.03 -11.34
C GLU A 161 -0.89 -6.24 -11.18
N SER A 162 -0.15 -6.45 -12.28
CA SER A 162 1.31 -6.58 -12.27
C SER A 162 2.03 -5.28 -11.90
N THR A 163 1.37 -4.14 -12.10
CA THR A 163 1.89 -2.81 -11.75
C THR A 163 0.81 -2.09 -10.95
N PRO A 164 0.57 -2.51 -9.69
CA PRO A 164 -0.56 -1.99 -8.93
C PRO A 164 -0.37 -0.51 -8.62
N GLY A 165 -1.48 0.20 -8.42
CA GLY A 165 -1.50 1.58 -7.93
C GLY A 165 -0.72 1.73 -6.62
N ARG A 166 -0.15 2.92 -6.40
CA ARG A 166 0.86 3.17 -5.36
C ARG A 166 0.70 4.52 -4.71
N ILE A 167 0.87 4.55 -3.41
CA ILE A 167 1.03 5.72 -2.56
C ILE A 167 2.47 5.72 -2.08
N SER A 168 3.19 6.82 -2.34
CA SER A 168 4.58 7.00 -1.90
C SER A 168 4.75 6.77 -0.38
N PRO A 169 5.95 6.38 0.09
CA PRO A 169 6.20 6.10 1.50
C PRO A 169 5.91 7.31 2.43
N ASN A 170 6.18 8.51 1.93
CA ASN A 170 5.89 9.75 2.66
C ASN A 170 4.40 10.15 2.59
N GLY A 171 3.60 9.48 1.76
CA GLY A 171 2.16 9.68 1.52
C GLY A 171 1.81 10.96 0.78
N ARG A 172 2.79 11.61 0.14
CA ARG A 172 2.57 12.86 -0.60
C ARG A 172 2.20 12.61 -2.06
N TYR A 173 2.74 11.57 -2.66
CA TYR A 173 2.54 11.25 -4.07
C TYR A 173 1.70 9.99 -4.25
N VAL A 174 0.89 9.96 -5.30
CA VAL A 174 0.08 8.81 -5.71
C VAL A 174 0.18 8.58 -7.22
N SER A 175 0.23 7.31 -7.61
CA SER A 175 0.03 6.83 -8.98
C SER A 175 -1.11 5.83 -8.95
N ALA A 176 -2.21 6.15 -9.63
CA ALA A 176 -3.44 5.37 -9.53
C ALA A 176 -3.38 4.04 -10.31
N ASP A 177 -2.74 4.07 -11.48
CA ASP A 177 -2.51 2.91 -12.36
C ASP A 177 -1.18 2.21 -12.09
N GLY A 178 -0.37 2.74 -11.16
CA GLY A 178 0.95 2.24 -10.82
C GLY A 178 2.06 2.68 -11.77
N SER A 179 1.73 3.41 -12.85
CA SER A 179 2.72 3.94 -13.78
C SER A 179 3.58 5.02 -13.10
N MET A 180 4.89 4.94 -13.30
CA MET A 180 5.85 5.97 -12.88
C MET A 180 6.09 7.00 -13.99
N ASP A 181 5.35 6.91 -15.11
CA ASP A 181 5.40 7.91 -16.16
C ASP A 181 4.73 9.20 -15.68
N CYS A 182 5.56 10.22 -15.53
CA CYS A 182 5.13 11.56 -15.18
C CYS A 182 5.72 12.58 -16.16
N ARG A 183 5.96 12.17 -17.41
CA ARG A 183 6.30 13.09 -18.49
C ARG A 183 5.08 13.89 -18.90
N VAL A 184 5.30 14.96 -19.67
CA VAL A 184 4.20 15.77 -20.22
C VAL A 184 3.24 14.88 -21.00
N GLY A 185 1.96 14.92 -20.64
CA GLY A 185 0.90 14.13 -21.29
C GLY A 185 0.68 12.72 -20.72
N ALA A 186 1.42 12.31 -19.68
CA ALA A 186 1.16 11.05 -19.00
C ALA A 186 -0.23 11.04 -18.33
N TYR A 187 -0.95 9.93 -18.49
CA TYR A 187 -2.30 9.75 -17.97
C TYR A 187 -2.48 8.36 -17.33
N PRO A 188 -3.07 8.25 -16.12
CA PRO A 188 -3.54 9.33 -15.23
C PRO A 188 -2.38 10.11 -14.55
N GLY A 189 -1.15 9.59 -14.65
CA GLY A 189 0.07 10.23 -14.17
C GLY A 189 0.26 10.19 -12.65
N VAL A 190 1.28 10.89 -12.17
CA VAL A 190 1.63 10.98 -10.75
C VAL A 190 1.12 12.28 -10.16
N TRP A 191 0.44 12.22 -9.02
CA TRP A 191 -0.17 13.38 -8.37
C TRP A 191 0.46 13.67 -7.02
N ASP A 192 0.73 14.94 -6.73
CA ASP A 192 1.07 15.45 -5.42
C ASP A 192 -0.23 15.82 -4.67
N LEU A 193 -0.50 15.09 -3.61
CA LEU A 193 -1.71 15.18 -2.78
C LEU A 193 -1.73 16.46 -1.94
N ASP A 194 -0.58 17.02 -1.59
CA ASP A 194 -0.52 18.27 -0.82
C ASP A 194 -0.81 19.46 -1.73
N LEU A 195 -0.31 19.41 -2.97
CA LEU A 195 -0.49 20.48 -3.95
C LEU A 195 -1.75 20.32 -4.80
N GLY A 196 -2.33 19.12 -4.85
CA GLY A 196 -3.44 18.78 -5.76
C GLY A 196 -3.05 18.91 -7.23
N LYS A 197 -1.81 18.59 -7.60
CA LYS A 197 -1.27 18.81 -8.95
C LYS A 197 -0.58 17.57 -9.50
N ASN A 198 -0.69 17.38 -10.81
CA ASN A 198 0.10 16.41 -11.54
C ASN A 198 1.57 16.84 -11.52
N ILE A 199 2.45 15.89 -11.24
CA ILE A 199 3.89 16.09 -11.23
C ILE A 199 4.41 15.83 -12.63
N THR A 200 5.24 16.74 -13.13
CA THR A 200 5.87 16.59 -14.43
C THR A 200 7.38 16.59 -14.31
N ARG A 201 8.02 15.51 -14.77
CA ARG A 201 9.47 15.34 -14.79
C ARG A 201 9.92 14.60 -16.04
N GLU A 202 11.02 15.03 -16.63
CA GLU A 202 11.60 14.35 -17.81
C GLU A 202 12.28 13.03 -17.44
N ASP A 203 12.80 12.92 -16.22
CA ASP A 203 13.55 11.76 -15.70
C ASP A 203 12.67 10.69 -15.02
N GLY A 204 11.34 10.82 -15.11
CA GLY A 204 10.39 9.92 -14.44
C GLY A 204 10.13 10.28 -12.97
N CYS A 205 9.29 9.48 -12.32
CA CYS A 205 8.83 9.72 -10.95
C CYS A 205 9.18 8.62 -9.95
N GLU A 206 9.98 7.63 -10.35
CA GLU A 206 10.41 6.48 -9.55
C GLU A 206 11.00 6.94 -8.20
N ALA A 207 11.84 7.97 -8.23
CA ALA A 207 12.49 8.50 -7.03
C ALA A 207 11.50 9.00 -5.95
N LEU A 208 10.26 9.36 -6.32
CA LEU A 208 9.23 9.81 -5.37
C LEU A 208 8.64 8.65 -4.56
N PHE A 209 8.78 7.43 -5.05
CA PHE A 209 8.27 6.21 -4.43
C PHE A 209 9.38 5.37 -3.81
N ASN A 210 10.63 5.85 -3.82
CA ASN A 210 11.70 5.16 -3.11
C ASN A 210 11.54 5.31 -1.60
N VAL A 211 11.69 4.20 -0.88
CA VAL A 211 11.83 4.20 0.58
C VAL A 211 13.23 4.72 0.88
N VAL A 212 13.40 6.04 0.95
CA VAL A 212 14.70 6.61 1.33
C VAL A 212 15.01 6.14 2.75
N ALA A 213 16.04 5.32 2.89
CA ALA A 213 16.66 5.03 4.17
C ALA A 213 17.10 6.38 4.74
N LYS A 214 16.33 6.93 5.69
CA LYS A 214 16.81 8.05 6.49
C LYS A 214 17.95 7.50 7.35
N GLN A 215 19.17 7.68 6.88
CA GLN A 215 20.33 7.79 7.76
C GLN A 215 20.16 9.10 8.53
N GLN A 216 19.87 9.01 9.82
CA GLN A 216 20.09 10.07 10.80
C GLN A 216 20.25 9.44 12.19
#